data_AF-A0A3N2DK90-F1
#
_entry.id   AF-A0A3N2DK90-F1
#
_cell.length_a   1.000
_cell.length_b   1.000
_cell.length_c   1.000
_cell.angle_alpha   90.00
_cell.angle_beta   90.00
_cell.angle_gamma   90.00
#
_symmetry.space_group_name_H-M   'P 1'
#
loop_
_entity.id
_entity.type
_entity.pdbx_description
1 polymer ?
#
loop_
_entity_poly.entity_id
_entity_poly.type
_entity_poly.pdbx_seq_one_letter_code
_entity_poly.pdbx_strand_id
1 'polypeptide(L)'
;MNPLLHTLLVIVMLSFIRQALGMGSTAPAPLTAPRYVDLGGNQFQFALPEDFSRDMPAEPLVTQLNVDDASRFTPPNHGLLLQRWWDIKQPGWFGKNLGTIMLSINVLPKPQNTEQLLDDSPYGLHDRLGFMLMLNQVLYERYPDSRIFKDGEPPLYSPSAFVFMLGAKLQSGFRNQTANQQQWTRYDVSGPEALIIANYAIPLTPGCFLEASFHYSPNRHIPPRLFGDIAFEKMRPVIESFAIQYKADNPMQAVVGGQWLEQTPDQVLQQHETVIGPRLFGEQSYRGMLEHRALLLE
;
A
#
# COMPACT_ATOMS: atom_id res chain seq x y z
N MET A 1 5.42 -23.88 59.13
CA MET A 1 5.96 -23.21 57.93
C MET A 1 5.27 -21.85 57.82
N ASN A 2 6.04 -20.76 57.74
CA ASN A 2 5.48 -19.41 57.79
C ASN A 2 4.72 -19.12 56.47
N PRO A 3 3.39 -18.85 56.51
CA PRO A 3 2.57 -18.68 55.31
C PRO A 3 3.08 -17.55 54.40
N LEU A 4 3.67 -16.50 54.98
CA LEU A 4 4.32 -15.40 54.24
C LEU A 4 5.50 -15.88 53.39
N LEU A 5 6.28 -16.83 53.89
CA LEU A 5 7.43 -17.38 53.18
C LEU A 5 7.00 -18.24 51.98
N HIS A 6 5.85 -18.91 52.10
CA HIS A 6 5.27 -19.73 51.04
C HIS A 6 4.69 -18.85 49.92
N THR A 7 3.97 -17.78 50.28
CA THR A 7 3.44 -16.81 49.30
C THR A 7 4.55 -16.10 48.54
N LEU A 8 5.63 -15.69 49.22
CA LEU A 8 6.79 -15.05 48.58
C LEU A 8 7.45 -15.99 47.55
N LEU A 9 7.63 -17.26 47.91
CA LEU A 9 8.29 -18.25 47.05
C LEU A 9 7.44 -18.56 45.80
N VAL A 10 6.11 -18.60 45.94
CA VAL A 10 5.18 -18.74 44.81
C VAL A 10 5.24 -17.52 43.88
N ILE A 11 5.31 -16.30 44.42
CA ILE A 11 5.44 -15.08 43.61
C ILE A 11 6.77 -15.07 42.86
N VAL A 12 7.88 -15.44 43.50
CA VAL A 12 9.19 -15.50 42.85
C VAL A 12 9.21 -16.56 41.75
N MET A 13 8.67 -17.75 42.01
CA MET A 13 8.57 -18.80 40.99
C MET A 13 7.67 -18.40 39.81
N LEU A 14 6.53 -17.77 40.05
CA LEU A 14 5.66 -17.25 38.98
C LEU A 14 6.32 -16.12 38.18
N SER A 15 7.16 -15.31 38.83
CA SER A 15 7.91 -14.23 38.20
C SER A 15 9.04 -14.78 37.31
N PHE A 16 9.76 -15.80 37.80
CA PHE A 16 10.76 -16.54 37.01
C PHE A 16 10.13 -17.32 35.86
N ILE A 17 8.95 -17.92 36.05
CA ILE A 17 8.20 -18.58 34.98
C ILE A 17 7.75 -17.56 33.93
N ARG A 18 7.30 -16.36 34.32
CA ARG A 18 6.97 -15.29 33.36
C ARG A 18 8.19 -14.80 32.56
N GLN A 19 9.36 -14.69 33.20
CA GLN A 19 10.61 -14.33 32.53
C GLN A 19 11.14 -15.46 31.62
N ALA A 20 11.12 -16.70 32.09
CA ALA A 20 11.60 -17.88 31.36
C ALA A 20 10.66 -18.28 30.20
N LEU A 21 9.36 -17.98 30.30
CA LEU A 21 8.36 -18.20 29.24
C LEU A 21 8.18 -17.00 28.31
N GLY A 22 9.00 -15.95 28.41
CA GLY A 22 8.96 -14.81 27.48
C GLY A 22 7.60 -14.07 27.46
N MET A 23 6.89 -14.00 28.60
CA MET A 23 5.61 -13.26 28.69
C MET A 23 5.80 -11.73 28.73
N GLY A 24 7.04 -11.24 28.67
CA GLY A 24 7.35 -9.83 28.40
C GLY A 24 7.43 -9.62 26.90
N SER A 25 6.50 -8.83 26.36
CA SER A 25 6.54 -8.17 25.04
C SER A 25 7.47 -8.83 24.02
N THR A 26 6.93 -9.59 23.08
CA THR A 26 7.62 -9.82 21.82
C THR A 26 7.83 -8.46 21.17
N ALA A 27 9.04 -7.90 21.34
CA ALA A 27 9.51 -6.85 20.47
C ALA A 27 9.28 -7.32 19.02
N PRO A 28 8.79 -6.45 18.11
CA PRO A 28 8.71 -6.82 16.71
C PRO A 28 10.07 -7.37 16.30
N ALA A 29 10.08 -8.48 15.54
CA ALA A 29 11.31 -9.05 15.03
C ALA A 29 12.13 -7.90 14.41
N PRO A 30 13.37 -7.68 14.86
CA PRO A 30 14.15 -6.55 14.35
C PRO A 30 14.19 -6.65 12.82
N LEU A 31 14.07 -5.52 12.11
CA LEU A 31 14.33 -5.47 10.67
C LEU A 31 15.77 -5.94 10.45
N THR A 32 15.96 -7.21 10.11
CA THR A 32 17.28 -7.84 10.31
C THR A 32 18.21 -7.70 9.13
N ALA A 33 17.75 -7.32 7.93
CA ALA A 33 18.65 -7.14 6.81
C ALA A 33 18.13 -6.16 5.74
N PRO A 34 18.90 -5.11 5.40
CA PRO A 34 18.62 -4.33 4.21
C PRO A 34 18.80 -5.20 2.96
N ARG A 35 17.93 -4.95 1.98
CA ARG A 35 17.89 -5.55 0.65
C ARG A 35 18.03 -4.43 -0.37
N TYR A 36 18.68 -4.75 -1.49
CA TYR A 36 18.91 -3.81 -2.57
C TYR A 36 18.56 -4.48 -3.89
N VAL A 37 17.89 -3.73 -4.76
CA VAL A 37 17.61 -4.14 -6.14
C VAL A 37 18.05 -3.02 -7.06
N ASP A 38 18.90 -3.34 -8.04
CA ASP A 38 19.26 -2.43 -9.12
C ASP A 38 18.17 -2.44 -10.20
N LEU A 39 17.59 -1.28 -10.47
CA LEU A 39 16.48 -1.02 -11.38
C LEU A 39 16.94 -0.12 -12.53
N GLY A 40 17.94 -0.59 -13.28
CA GLY A 40 18.55 0.17 -14.39
C GLY A 40 19.33 1.40 -13.92
N GLY A 41 20.07 1.27 -12.82
CA GLY A 41 20.84 2.34 -12.18
C GLY A 41 20.10 3.07 -11.06
N ASN A 42 18.78 2.91 -10.94
CA ASN A 42 18.05 3.31 -9.73
C ASN A 42 18.16 2.18 -8.70
N GLN A 43 18.50 2.45 -7.45
CA GLN A 43 18.60 1.42 -6.43
C GLN A 43 17.38 1.46 -5.50
N PHE A 44 16.57 0.40 -5.50
CA PHE A 44 15.51 0.23 -4.51
C PHE A 44 16.06 -0.48 -3.28
N GLN A 45 15.95 0.19 -2.13
CA GLN A 45 16.33 -0.29 -0.82
C GLN A 45 15.09 -0.52 0.03
N PHE A 46 15.08 -1.65 0.75
CA PHE A 46 14.04 -1.99 1.72
C PHE A 46 14.59 -3.02 2.72
N ALA A 47 13.88 -3.24 3.83
CA ALA A 47 14.23 -4.25 4.81
C ALA A 47 13.03 -5.17 5.07
N LEU A 48 13.30 -6.44 5.36
CA LEU A 48 12.28 -7.43 5.66
C LEU A 48 12.54 -8.10 7.02
N PRO A 49 11.49 -8.48 7.74
CA PRO A 49 11.62 -9.44 8.83
C PRO A 49 11.78 -10.85 8.24
N GLU A 50 12.71 -11.62 8.79
CA GLU A 50 13.11 -12.95 8.25
C GLU A 50 12.26 -14.11 8.81
N ASP A 51 11.17 -13.81 9.51
CA ASP A 51 10.23 -14.79 10.07
C ASP A 51 9.14 -15.19 9.06
N PHE A 52 9.54 -15.48 7.82
CA PHE A 52 8.63 -15.85 6.75
C PHE A 52 7.82 -17.11 7.07
N SER A 53 6.61 -17.19 6.51
CA SER A 53 5.82 -18.43 6.54
C SER A 53 6.57 -19.54 5.82
N ARG A 54 6.65 -20.71 6.46
CA ARG A 54 7.34 -21.90 5.90
C ARG A 54 6.45 -22.71 4.95
N ASP A 55 5.14 -22.49 5.04
CA ASP A 55 4.13 -23.30 4.36
C ASP A 55 3.67 -22.66 3.04
N MET A 56 4.07 -21.41 2.77
CA MET A 56 3.64 -20.63 1.62
C MET A 56 4.77 -20.48 0.57
N PRO A 57 4.44 -20.50 -0.73
CA PRO A 57 5.43 -20.37 -1.80
C PRO A 57 6.03 -18.97 -1.85
N ALA A 58 7.36 -18.86 -1.89
CA ALA A 58 8.08 -17.59 -1.92
C ALA A 58 8.95 -17.49 -3.19
N GLU A 59 8.95 -16.33 -3.83
CA GLU A 59 9.72 -16.10 -5.06
C GLU A 59 11.09 -15.49 -4.76
N PRO A 60 12.21 -15.98 -5.29
CA PRO A 60 13.53 -15.43 -4.99
C PRO A 60 13.59 -13.93 -5.28
N LEU A 61 14.36 -13.20 -4.47
CA LEU A 61 14.58 -11.76 -4.70
C LEU A 61 15.35 -11.59 -6.02
N VAL A 62 14.75 -10.87 -6.97
CA VAL A 62 15.46 -10.36 -8.14
C VAL A 62 16.33 -9.20 -7.67
N THR A 63 17.66 -9.35 -7.80
CA THR A 63 18.62 -8.32 -7.36
C THR A 63 18.92 -7.28 -8.43
N GLN A 64 18.59 -7.57 -9.69
CA GLN A 64 18.79 -6.66 -10.81
C GLN A 64 17.69 -6.83 -11.85
N LEU A 65 17.09 -5.70 -12.27
CA LEU A 65 16.10 -5.61 -13.32
C LEU A 65 16.44 -4.40 -14.20
N ASN A 66 16.67 -4.64 -15.49
CA ASN A 66 16.77 -3.51 -16.43
C ASN A 66 15.36 -3.01 -16.76
N VAL A 67 14.99 -1.84 -16.24
CA VAL A 67 13.64 -1.27 -16.41
C VAL A 67 13.38 -0.73 -17.82
N ASP A 68 14.43 -0.57 -18.64
CA ASP A 68 14.31 -0.16 -20.04
C ASP A 68 14.04 -1.35 -20.99
N ASP A 69 14.15 -2.59 -20.48
CA ASP A 69 13.90 -3.82 -21.25
C ASP A 69 12.42 -4.22 -21.17
N ALA A 70 11.66 -3.86 -22.20
CA ALA A 70 10.22 -4.14 -22.30
C ALA A 70 9.86 -5.64 -22.15
N SER A 71 10.79 -6.55 -22.50
CA SER A 71 10.56 -7.99 -22.38
C SER A 71 10.39 -8.47 -20.94
N ARG A 72 10.83 -7.68 -19.95
CA ARG A 72 10.73 -8.02 -18.53
C ARG A 72 9.34 -7.84 -17.92
N PHE A 73 8.44 -7.16 -18.63
CA PHE A 73 7.08 -6.87 -18.16
C PHE A 73 6.03 -7.83 -18.74
N THR A 74 6.45 -8.83 -19.52
CA THR A 74 5.55 -9.83 -20.07
C THR A 74 5.27 -10.96 -19.07
N PRO A 75 4.12 -11.66 -19.19
CA PRO A 75 3.86 -12.86 -18.41
C PRO A 75 4.98 -13.91 -18.58
N PRO A 76 5.25 -14.73 -17.55
CA PRO A 76 4.55 -14.79 -16.27
C PRO A 76 5.06 -13.79 -15.23
N ASN A 77 6.23 -13.18 -15.46
CA ASN A 77 6.97 -12.53 -14.39
C ASN A 77 6.65 -11.04 -14.21
N HIS A 78 6.00 -10.35 -15.15
CA HIS A 78 5.42 -9.00 -14.97
C HIS A 78 6.25 -7.99 -14.15
N GLY A 79 7.59 -8.03 -14.24
CA GLY A 79 8.48 -7.20 -13.41
C GLY A 79 8.47 -7.48 -11.90
N LEU A 80 8.02 -8.67 -11.47
CA LEU A 80 8.05 -9.15 -10.08
C LEU A 80 9.49 -9.19 -9.56
N LEU A 81 9.74 -8.47 -8.47
CA LEU A 81 11.01 -8.43 -7.78
C LEU A 81 11.06 -9.40 -6.60
N LEU A 82 9.93 -9.56 -5.90
CA LEU A 82 9.83 -10.33 -4.66
C LEU A 82 8.39 -10.72 -4.37
N GLN A 83 8.17 -11.94 -3.86
CA GLN A 83 6.94 -12.33 -3.18
C GLN A 83 7.24 -13.06 -1.86
N ARG A 84 6.73 -12.56 -0.73
CA ARG A 84 6.94 -13.14 0.61
C ARG A 84 5.64 -13.22 1.40
N TRP A 85 5.59 -14.15 2.35
CA TRP A 85 4.43 -14.41 3.19
C TRP A 85 4.81 -14.42 4.66
N TRP A 86 3.91 -13.97 5.52
CA TRP A 86 4.04 -14.06 6.97
C TRP A 86 2.73 -14.51 7.59
N ASP A 87 2.84 -15.45 8.53
CA ASP A 87 1.75 -15.78 9.42
C ASP A 87 1.70 -14.77 10.57
N ILE A 88 0.54 -14.19 10.79
CA ILE A 88 0.31 -13.23 11.86
C ILE A 88 -0.33 -13.98 13.01
N LYS A 89 0.35 -13.96 14.16
CA LYS A 89 -0.09 -14.63 15.38
C LYS A 89 -0.21 -13.61 16.49
N GLN A 90 -1.06 -13.89 17.47
CA GLN A 90 -1.01 -13.14 18.72
C GLN A 90 0.34 -13.33 19.42
N PRO A 91 0.77 -12.38 20.26
CA PRO A 91 1.93 -12.58 21.12
C PRO A 91 1.79 -13.82 22.02
N GLY A 92 2.93 -14.47 22.32
CA GLY A 92 3.01 -15.62 23.22
C GLY A 92 3.11 -16.97 22.53
N TRP A 93 3.56 -17.98 23.27
CA TRP A 93 3.90 -19.32 22.74
C TRP A 93 2.71 -20.09 22.16
N PHE A 94 1.49 -19.75 22.61
CA PHE A 94 0.22 -20.30 22.13
C PHE A 94 -0.62 -19.25 21.39
N GLY A 95 0.02 -18.21 20.84
CA GLY A 95 -0.65 -17.14 20.13
C GLY A 95 -1.55 -17.68 19.02
N LYS A 96 -2.82 -17.31 19.04
CA LYS A 96 -3.79 -17.71 18.00
C LYS A 96 -3.31 -17.21 16.65
N ASN A 97 -3.41 -18.05 15.61
CA ASN A 97 -3.19 -17.63 14.23
C ASN A 97 -4.32 -16.67 13.81
N LEU A 98 -3.94 -15.43 13.52
CA LEU A 98 -4.84 -14.35 13.16
C LEU A 98 -5.13 -14.29 11.66
N GLY A 99 -4.16 -14.69 10.83
CA GLY A 99 -4.26 -14.61 9.38
C GLY A 99 -2.88 -14.54 8.73
N THR A 100 -2.85 -14.18 7.46
CA THR A 100 -1.63 -14.18 6.64
C THR A 100 -1.49 -12.85 5.91
N ILE A 101 -0.24 -12.37 5.80
CA ILE A 101 0.13 -11.25 4.93
C ILE A 101 0.95 -11.79 3.77
N MET A 102 0.63 -11.37 2.55
CA MET A 102 1.53 -11.48 1.39
C MET A 102 2.08 -10.11 1.02
N LEU A 103 3.38 -9.99 0.83
CA LEU A 103 4.01 -8.87 0.15
C LEU A 103 4.38 -9.30 -1.26
N SER A 104 3.97 -8.52 -2.27
CA SER A 104 4.56 -8.56 -3.60
C SER A 104 5.16 -7.19 -3.94
N ILE A 105 6.33 -7.19 -4.59
CA ILE A 105 6.96 -5.97 -5.08
C ILE A 105 7.18 -6.14 -6.58
N ASN A 106 6.65 -5.21 -7.37
CA ASN A 106 6.67 -5.28 -8.83
C ASN A 106 7.14 -3.95 -9.41
N VAL A 107 7.83 -4.02 -10.55
CA VAL A 107 7.96 -2.88 -11.45
C VAL A 107 6.97 -3.05 -12.59
N LEU A 108 6.13 -2.06 -12.78
CA LEU A 108 5.07 -2.08 -13.77
C LEU A 108 5.32 -1.02 -14.85
N PRO A 109 5.08 -1.34 -16.13
CA PRO A 109 5.15 -0.34 -17.17
C PRO A 109 4.01 0.65 -17.02
N LYS A 110 4.23 1.88 -17.47
CA LYS A 110 3.17 2.86 -17.62
C LYS A 110 2.18 2.37 -18.68
N PRO A 111 0.89 2.19 -18.36
CA PRO A 111 -0.11 1.81 -19.36
C PRO A 111 -0.37 2.97 -20.33
N GLN A 112 -0.94 2.64 -21.49
CA GLN A 112 -1.50 3.64 -22.40
C GLN A 112 -2.75 4.24 -21.77
N ASN A 113 -3.02 5.54 -21.99
CA ASN A 113 -4.24 6.18 -21.50
C ASN A 113 -5.46 5.75 -22.35
N THR A 114 -6.00 4.58 -22.04
CA THR A 114 -7.16 4.00 -22.73
C THR A 114 -8.47 4.50 -22.15
N GLU A 115 -8.48 4.93 -20.89
CA GLU A 115 -9.68 5.42 -20.20
C GLU A 115 -10.02 6.88 -20.55
N GLN A 116 -9.02 7.69 -20.93
CA GLN A 116 -9.18 9.08 -21.38
C GLN A 116 -10.06 9.92 -20.44
N LEU A 117 -9.90 9.73 -19.13
CA LEU A 117 -10.81 10.27 -18.11
C LEU A 117 -10.91 11.81 -18.12
N LEU A 118 -9.78 12.49 -18.39
CA LEU A 118 -9.73 13.96 -18.47
C LEU A 118 -9.45 14.44 -19.89
N ASP A 119 -8.49 13.81 -20.56
CA ASP A 119 -8.09 14.06 -21.94
C ASP A 119 -7.35 12.86 -22.55
N ASP A 120 -7.01 12.99 -23.83
CA ASP A 120 -6.45 11.97 -24.71
C ASP A 120 -4.92 11.82 -24.56
N SER A 121 -4.27 12.68 -23.76
CA SER A 121 -2.82 12.73 -23.63
C SER A 121 -2.30 11.50 -22.86
N PRO A 122 -1.08 11.01 -23.15
CA PRO A 122 -0.47 9.97 -22.34
C PRO A 122 -0.30 10.42 -20.89
N TYR A 123 -0.40 9.49 -19.94
CA TYR A 123 -0.15 9.80 -18.54
C TYR A 123 1.27 10.35 -18.32
N GLY A 124 1.34 11.48 -17.60
CA GLY A 124 2.57 12.06 -17.10
C GLY A 124 2.88 11.53 -15.71
N LEU A 125 4.01 10.83 -15.54
CA LEU A 125 4.43 10.28 -14.23
C LEU A 125 5.14 11.33 -13.36
N HIS A 126 5.58 12.45 -13.95
CA HIS A 126 6.08 13.61 -13.22
C HIS A 126 4.94 14.41 -12.57
N ASP A 127 3.77 14.38 -13.19
CA ASP A 127 2.59 15.06 -12.69
C ASP A 127 1.83 14.14 -11.71
N ARG A 128 1.47 14.69 -10.55
CA ARG A 128 0.83 13.90 -9.49
C ARG A 128 -0.58 13.46 -9.91
N LEU A 129 -1.34 14.32 -10.58
CA LEU A 129 -2.67 14.00 -11.08
C LEU A 129 -2.60 12.93 -12.17
N GLY A 130 -1.71 13.09 -13.15
CA GLY A 130 -1.44 12.10 -14.20
C GLY A 130 -1.05 10.74 -13.64
N PHE A 131 -0.20 10.69 -12.61
CA PHE A 131 0.14 9.44 -11.93
C PHE A 131 -1.05 8.81 -11.20
N MET A 132 -1.87 9.61 -10.52
CA MET A 132 -3.08 9.11 -9.85
C MET A 132 -4.11 8.54 -10.86
N LEU A 133 -4.34 9.23 -11.97
CA LEU A 133 -5.23 8.74 -13.04
C LEU A 133 -4.71 7.43 -13.64
N MET A 134 -3.40 7.33 -13.85
CA MET A 134 -2.77 6.09 -14.29
C MET A 134 -3.02 4.94 -13.31
N LEU A 135 -2.83 5.16 -12.00
CA LEU A 135 -3.07 4.14 -10.98
C LEU A 135 -4.55 3.71 -10.93
N ASN A 136 -5.48 4.65 -11.14
CA ASN A 136 -6.90 4.33 -11.24
C ASN A 136 -7.18 3.37 -12.42
N GLN A 137 -6.60 3.62 -13.59
CA GLN A 137 -6.72 2.70 -14.71
C GLN A 137 -6.12 1.32 -14.39
N VAL A 138 -4.90 1.28 -13.82
CA VAL A 138 -4.24 0.02 -13.40
C VAL A 138 -5.12 -0.80 -12.47
N LEU A 139 -5.81 -0.16 -11.52
CA LEU A 139 -6.74 -0.82 -10.61
C LEU A 139 -7.90 -1.49 -11.34
N TYR A 140 -8.50 -0.81 -12.32
CA TYR A 140 -9.62 -1.36 -13.07
C TYR A 140 -9.20 -2.42 -14.09
N GLU A 141 -8.02 -2.32 -14.68
CA GLU A 141 -7.46 -3.37 -15.53
C GLU A 141 -7.17 -4.64 -14.72
N ARG A 142 -6.69 -4.49 -13.48
CA ARG A 142 -6.42 -5.61 -12.56
C ARG A 142 -7.69 -6.25 -12.03
N TYR A 143 -8.74 -5.45 -11.80
CA TYR A 143 -10.01 -5.89 -11.24
C TYR A 143 -11.18 -5.48 -12.14
N PRO A 144 -11.36 -6.08 -13.33
CA PRO A 144 -12.37 -5.65 -14.29
C PRO A 144 -13.81 -5.77 -13.75
N ASP A 145 -14.07 -6.79 -12.93
CA ASP A 145 -15.38 -6.98 -12.27
C ASP A 145 -15.71 -5.90 -11.22
N SER A 146 -14.75 -5.05 -10.84
CA SER A 146 -14.99 -3.94 -9.90
C SER A 146 -15.90 -2.84 -10.47
N ARG A 147 -16.11 -2.82 -11.80
CA ARG A 147 -16.97 -1.86 -12.49
C ARG A 147 -18.44 -2.26 -12.53
N ILE A 148 -18.75 -3.52 -12.22
CA ILE A 148 -20.06 -4.11 -12.51
C ILE A 148 -20.77 -4.46 -11.21
N PHE A 149 -21.86 -3.76 -10.92
CA PHE A 149 -22.89 -4.26 -10.00
C PHE A 149 -23.73 -5.27 -10.78
N LYS A 150 -23.47 -6.57 -10.58
CA LYS A 150 -24.29 -7.63 -11.19
C LYS A 150 -25.49 -7.89 -10.28
N ASP A 151 -26.69 -7.67 -10.79
CA ASP A 151 -27.95 -8.09 -10.14
C ASP A 151 -28.12 -7.64 -8.66
N GLY A 152 -27.59 -6.46 -8.31
CA GLY A 152 -27.65 -5.91 -6.94
C GLY A 152 -26.59 -6.49 -5.99
N GLU A 153 -25.73 -7.40 -6.45
CA GLU A 153 -24.58 -7.87 -5.71
C GLU A 153 -23.43 -6.84 -5.79
N PRO A 154 -22.75 -6.56 -4.67
CA PRO A 154 -21.58 -5.70 -4.69
C PRO A 154 -20.45 -6.36 -5.51
N PRO A 155 -19.55 -5.56 -6.11
CA PRO A 155 -18.42 -6.11 -6.83
C PRO A 155 -17.52 -6.94 -5.91
N LEU A 156 -16.92 -7.99 -6.47
CA LEU A 156 -16.02 -8.89 -5.73
C LEU A 156 -14.81 -8.13 -5.16
N TYR A 157 -14.31 -7.18 -5.93
CA TYR A 157 -13.25 -6.26 -5.53
C TYR A 157 -13.75 -4.82 -5.62
N SER A 158 -13.43 -4.02 -4.59
CA SER A 158 -13.77 -2.61 -4.51
C SER A 158 -12.47 -1.81 -4.33
N PRO A 159 -11.89 -1.30 -5.43
CA PRO A 159 -10.74 -0.41 -5.35
C PRO A 159 -11.13 0.94 -4.75
N SER A 160 -10.16 1.59 -4.11
CA SER A 160 -10.31 2.98 -3.66
C SER A 160 -10.67 3.87 -4.85
N ALA A 161 -11.76 4.63 -4.74
CA ALA A 161 -12.15 5.57 -5.77
C ALA A 161 -11.04 6.61 -5.98
N PHE A 162 -10.64 6.86 -7.22
CA PHE A 162 -9.69 7.93 -7.56
C PHE A 162 -10.11 9.27 -6.94
N VAL A 163 -11.39 9.61 -7.13
CA VAL A 163 -12.03 10.79 -6.54
C VAL A 163 -13.49 10.47 -6.22
N PHE A 164 -13.99 11.06 -5.13
CA PHE A 164 -15.40 11.04 -4.76
C PHE A 164 -15.81 12.41 -4.23
N MET A 165 -17.12 12.70 -4.29
CA MET A 165 -17.70 13.89 -3.68
C MET A 165 -18.11 13.55 -2.23
N LEU A 166 -17.60 14.32 -1.27
CA LEU A 166 -18.06 14.27 0.11
C LEU A 166 -18.66 15.63 0.48
N GLY A 167 -19.99 15.72 0.43
CA GLY A 167 -20.71 16.97 0.58
C GLY A 167 -20.29 17.97 -0.49
N ALA A 168 -19.72 19.10 -0.07
CA ALA A 168 -19.29 20.18 -0.95
C ALA A 168 -17.81 20.11 -1.39
N LYS A 169 -17.14 18.96 -1.28
CA LYS A 169 -15.70 18.81 -1.57
C LYS A 169 -15.40 17.58 -2.42
N LEU A 170 -14.41 17.70 -3.31
CA LEU A 170 -13.74 16.55 -3.91
C LEU A 170 -12.71 15.99 -2.93
N GLN A 171 -12.69 14.67 -2.79
CA GLN A 171 -11.71 13.94 -1.97
C GLN A 171 -11.11 12.79 -2.77
N SER A 172 -9.84 12.50 -2.51
CA SER A 172 -9.16 11.36 -3.11
C SER A 172 -9.33 10.11 -2.25
N GLY A 173 -9.54 8.96 -2.89
CA GLY A 173 -9.33 7.67 -2.23
C GLY A 173 -7.84 7.33 -2.06
N PHE A 174 -6.95 8.08 -2.70
CA PHE A 174 -5.51 7.90 -2.56
C PHE A 174 -4.95 8.73 -1.40
N ARG A 175 -3.88 8.21 -0.80
CA ARG A 175 -3.24 8.81 0.38
C ARG A 175 -1.75 8.95 0.16
N ASN A 176 -1.14 9.81 0.97
CA ASN A 176 0.29 9.95 1.05
C ASN A 176 0.86 8.95 2.07
N GLN A 177 1.93 8.24 1.68
CA GLN A 177 2.82 7.53 2.60
C GLN A 177 4.23 8.09 2.42
N THR A 178 4.82 8.64 3.47
CA THR A 178 6.20 9.11 3.44
C THR A 178 7.12 8.01 3.97
N ALA A 179 8.15 7.66 3.20
CA ALA A 179 9.21 6.73 3.60
C ALA A 179 10.54 7.25 3.06
N ASN A 180 11.58 7.32 3.91
CA ASN A 180 12.89 7.87 3.57
C ASN A 180 12.86 9.20 2.78
N GLN A 181 12.05 10.16 3.22
CA GLN A 181 11.87 11.47 2.58
C GLN A 181 11.35 11.38 1.13
N GLN A 182 10.64 10.31 0.78
CA GLN A 182 10.00 10.14 -0.52
C GLN A 182 8.50 9.99 -0.35
N GLN A 183 7.74 10.63 -1.24
CA GLN A 183 6.29 10.55 -1.21
C GLN A 183 5.78 9.39 -2.06
N TRP A 184 5.31 8.34 -1.39
CA TRP A 184 4.62 7.22 -2.02
C TRP A 184 3.12 7.50 -2.11
N THR A 185 2.49 7.07 -3.20
CA THR A 185 1.03 7.04 -3.33
C THR A 185 0.51 5.74 -2.74
N ARG A 186 -0.32 5.84 -1.70
CA ARG A 186 -1.03 4.70 -1.12
C ARG A 186 -2.44 4.61 -1.66
N TYR A 187 -2.88 3.41 -1.99
CA TYR A 187 -4.27 3.09 -2.34
C TYR A 187 -4.63 1.68 -1.93
N ASP A 188 -5.90 1.49 -1.54
CA ASP A 188 -6.36 0.24 -0.98
C ASP A 188 -7.42 -0.41 -1.90
N VAL A 189 -7.47 -1.74 -1.90
CA VAL A 189 -8.52 -2.53 -2.56
C VAL A 189 -9.13 -3.46 -1.53
N SER A 190 -10.46 -3.45 -1.41
CA SER A 190 -11.18 -4.44 -0.61
C SER A 190 -11.59 -5.60 -1.50
N GLY A 191 -11.48 -6.83 -1.00
CA GLY A 191 -11.84 -8.06 -1.73
C GLY A 191 -12.75 -8.98 -0.92
N PRO A 192 -13.00 -10.20 -1.42
CA PRO A 192 -13.81 -11.19 -0.71
C PRO A 192 -13.16 -11.61 0.62
N GLU A 193 -13.96 -12.17 1.52
CA GLU A 193 -13.50 -12.74 2.80
C GLU A 193 -12.69 -11.76 3.67
N ALA A 194 -13.06 -10.47 3.62
CA ALA A 194 -12.37 -9.39 4.31
C ALA A 194 -10.89 -9.21 3.92
N LEU A 195 -10.52 -9.64 2.71
CA LEU A 195 -9.24 -9.32 2.10
C LEU A 195 -9.11 -7.80 1.95
N ILE A 196 -7.98 -7.26 2.39
CA ILE A 196 -7.57 -5.88 2.13
C ILE A 196 -6.23 -5.92 1.43
N ILE A 197 -6.08 -5.18 0.34
CA ILE A 197 -4.82 -5.03 -0.38
C ILE A 197 -4.39 -3.58 -0.25
N ALA A 198 -3.32 -3.31 0.49
CA ALA A 198 -2.74 -1.98 0.58
C ALA A 198 -1.56 -1.88 -0.38
N ASN A 199 -1.63 -0.94 -1.32
CA ASN A 199 -0.62 -0.75 -2.35
C ASN A 199 0.13 0.56 -2.09
N TYR A 200 1.44 0.53 -2.37
CA TYR A 200 2.33 1.68 -2.28
C TYR A 200 3.06 1.81 -3.61
N ALA A 201 2.82 2.92 -4.31
CA ALA A 201 3.38 3.14 -5.64
C ALA A 201 4.25 4.40 -5.71
N ILE A 202 5.33 4.33 -6.49
CA ILE A 202 6.24 5.44 -6.76
C ILE A 202 6.78 5.34 -8.20
N PRO A 203 6.86 6.43 -8.97
CA PRO A 203 7.43 6.40 -10.31
C PRO A 203 8.94 6.13 -10.25
N LEU A 204 9.44 5.27 -11.13
CA LEU A 204 10.87 4.98 -11.26
C LEU A 204 11.49 5.75 -12.42
N THR A 205 10.78 5.80 -13.54
CA THR A 205 11.16 6.52 -14.76
C THR A 205 9.89 7.13 -15.37
N PRO A 206 9.99 7.93 -16.46
CA PRO A 206 8.80 8.38 -17.20
C PRO A 206 7.95 7.26 -17.81
N GLY A 207 8.47 6.04 -17.88
CA GLY A 207 7.85 4.87 -18.51
C GLY A 207 7.47 3.74 -17.57
N CYS A 208 7.83 3.77 -16.29
CA CYS A 208 7.51 2.71 -15.34
C CYS A 208 7.47 3.20 -13.88
N PHE A 209 6.84 2.41 -13.03
CA PHE A 209 6.70 2.68 -11.60
C PHE A 209 6.90 1.40 -10.78
N LEU A 210 7.28 1.55 -9.52
CA LEU A 210 7.35 0.46 -8.56
C LEU A 210 6.07 0.43 -7.75
N GLU A 211 5.52 -0.75 -7.54
CA GLU A 211 4.36 -1.01 -6.68
C GLU A 211 4.73 -2.10 -5.65
N ALA A 212 4.52 -1.80 -4.38
CA ALA A 212 4.54 -2.79 -3.30
C ALA A 212 3.12 -3.03 -2.81
N SER A 213 2.63 -4.26 -2.90
CA SER A 213 1.27 -4.65 -2.52
C SER A 213 1.30 -5.59 -1.32
N PHE A 214 0.60 -5.19 -0.26
CA PHE A 214 0.40 -6.00 0.94
C PHE A 214 -1.02 -6.55 0.96
N HIS A 215 -1.18 -7.87 0.83
CA HIS A 215 -2.45 -8.55 0.90
C HIS A 215 -2.67 -9.06 2.31
N TYR A 216 -3.66 -8.51 2.99
CA TYR A 216 -4.05 -8.82 4.36
C TYR A 216 -5.25 -9.75 4.33
N SER A 217 -5.06 -11.01 4.72
CA SER A 217 -6.13 -12.02 4.77
C SER A 217 -6.33 -12.54 6.21
N PRO A 218 -7.38 -12.08 6.93
CA PRO A 218 -7.70 -12.59 8.25
C PRO A 218 -8.33 -13.99 8.17
N ASN A 219 -8.07 -14.83 9.19
CA ASN A 219 -8.81 -16.09 9.33
C ASN A 219 -10.30 -15.82 9.62
N ARG A 220 -11.19 -16.72 9.16
CA ARG A 220 -12.68 -16.58 9.21
C ARG A 220 -13.29 -16.15 10.56
N HIS A 221 -12.62 -16.42 11.67
CA HIS A 221 -13.10 -16.12 13.03
C HIS A 221 -12.38 -14.96 13.71
N ILE A 222 -11.62 -14.17 12.94
CA ILE A 222 -10.83 -13.05 13.42
C ILE A 222 -11.48 -11.76 12.91
N PRO A 223 -11.85 -10.82 13.80
CA PRO A 223 -12.33 -9.52 13.37
C PRO A 223 -11.30 -8.84 12.44
N PRO A 224 -11.69 -8.41 11.23
CA PRO A 224 -10.74 -7.85 10.26
C PRO A 224 -9.93 -6.68 10.81
N ARG A 225 -10.55 -5.81 11.62
CA ARG A 225 -9.89 -4.68 12.27
C ARG A 225 -8.78 -5.12 13.23
N LEU A 226 -9.03 -6.14 14.06
CA LEU A 226 -8.03 -6.65 15.00
C LEU A 226 -6.81 -7.21 14.27
N PHE A 227 -7.04 -8.00 13.23
CA PHE A 227 -5.95 -8.51 12.39
C PHE A 227 -5.22 -7.37 11.68
N GLY A 228 -5.97 -6.45 11.06
CA GLY A 228 -5.44 -5.31 10.32
C GLY A 228 -4.52 -4.43 11.15
N ASP A 229 -4.91 -4.09 12.39
CA ASP A 229 -4.09 -3.27 13.30
C ASP A 229 -2.76 -3.99 13.61
N ILE A 230 -2.79 -5.27 13.98
CA ILE A 230 -1.58 -6.05 14.31
C ILE A 230 -0.69 -6.26 13.08
N ALA A 231 -1.31 -6.59 11.94
CA ALA A 231 -0.63 -6.84 10.69
C ALA A 231 0.06 -5.58 10.16
N PHE A 232 -0.63 -4.44 10.21
CA PHE A 232 -0.09 -3.14 9.83
C PHE A 232 1.08 -2.75 10.73
N GLU A 233 0.94 -2.87 12.06
CA GLU A 233 2.04 -2.58 12.98
C GLU A 233 3.28 -3.45 12.73
N LYS A 234 3.09 -4.73 12.38
CA LYS A 234 4.19 -5.63 12.00
C LYS A 234 4.88 -5.20 10.71
N MET A 235 4.12 -4.73 9.71
CA MET A 235 4.63 -4.37 8.38
C MET A 235 5.07 -2.91 8.27
N ARG A 236 4.65 -2.03 9.18
CA ARG A 236 5.03 -0.61 9.17
C ARG A 236 6.55 -0.40 9.05
N PRO A 237 7.42 -1.11 9.78
CA PRO A 237 8.87 -0.95 9.62
C PRO A 237 9.37 -1.31 8.21
N VAL A 238 8.73 -2.29 7.54
CA VAL A 238 9.05 -2.63 6.14
C VAL A 238 8.70 -1.45 5.23
N ILE A 239 7.50 -0.91 5.35
CA ILE A 239 7.02 0.24 4.55
C ILE A 239 7.91 1.47 4.78
N GLU A 240 8.25 1.77 6.04
CA GLU A 240 9.10 2.90 6.41
C GLU A 240 10.55 2.75 5.90
N SER A 241 10.99 1.51 5.61
CA SER A 241 12.32 1.24 5.07
C SER A 241 12.46 1.46 3.57
N PHE A 242 11.36 1.67 2.84
CA PHE A 242 11.38 1.83 1.39
C PHE A 242 12.13 3.11 1.00
N ALA A 243 13.13 2.98 0.12
CA ALA A 243 13.87 4.09 -0.44
C ALA A 243 14.30 3.79 -1.88
N ILE A 244 14.16 4.76 -2.77
CA ILE A 244 14.72 4.71 -4.12
C ILE A 244 15.90 5.68 -4.19
N GLN A 245 17.11 5.16 -4.36
CA GLN A 245 18.25 5.99 -4.74
C GLN A 245 18.24 6.11 -6.27
N TYR A 246 17.66 7.20 -6.76
CA TYR A 246 17.60 7.48 -8.19
C TYR A 246 19.01 7.71 -8.75
N LYS A 247 19.24 7.25 -9.99
CA LYS A 247 20.46 7.65 -10.72
C LYS A 247 20.46 9.18 -10.95
N ALA A 248 21.65 9.77 -11.01
CA ALA A 248 21.84 11.23 -10.95
C ALA A 248 21.08 12.04 -12.03
N ASP A 249 20.82 11.45 -13.19
CA ASP A 249 20.12 12.07 -14.32
C ASP A 249 18.62 11.75 -14.36
N ASN A 250 18.10 11.03 -13.38
CA ASN A 250 16.69 10.62 -13.38
C ASN A 250 15.78 11.78 -12.94
N PRO A 251 14.86 12.25 -13.80
CA PRO A 251 13.97 13.37 -13.47
C PRO A 251 13.01 13.06 -12.32
N MET A 252 12.75 11.79 -12.01
CA MET A 252 11.81 11.41 -10.94
C MET A 252 12.31 11.78 -9.54
N GLN A 253 13.62 11.93 -9.34
CA GLN A 253 14.18 12.27 -8.03
C GLN A 253 13.63 13.59 -7.48
N ALA A 254 13.62 14.64 -8.30
CA ALA A 254 13.12 15.97 -7.92
C ALA A 254 11.60 16.00 -7.74
N VAL A 255 10.89 15.09 -8.42
CA VAL A 255 9.43 14.96 -8.34
C VAL A 255 9.04 14.35 -6.99
N VAL A 256 9.49 13.14 -6.70
CA VAL A 256 9.00 12.37 -5.54
C VAL A 256 9.66 12.76 -4.21
N GLY A 257 10.90 13.27 -4.27
CA GLY A 257 11.67 13.74 -3.11
C GLY A 257 11.62 15.26 -2.93
N GLY A 258 10.82 15.96 -3.75
CA GLY A 258 10.66 17.41 -3.71
C GLY A 258 9.19 17.78 -3.88
N GLN A 259 8.76 17.99 -5.13
CA GLN A 259 7.43 18.52 -5.47
C GLN A 259 6.28 17.79 -4.77
N TRP A 260 6.30 16.46 -4.76
CA TRP A 260 5.23 15.66 -4.18
C TRP A 260 5.19 15.68 -2.65
N LEU A 261 6.31 15.99 -1.98
CA LEU A 261 6.30 16.14 -0.52
C LEU A 261 5.52 17.37 -0.06
N GLU A 262 5.35 18.35 -0.93
CA GLU A 262 4.68 19.62 -0.63
C GLU A 262 3.17 19.56 -0.85
N GLN A 263 2.65 18.46 -1.42
CA GLN A 263 1.25 18.35 -1.82
C GLN A 263 0.60 17.02 -1.41
N THR A 264 -0.63 17.10 -0.88
CA THR A 264 -1.48 15.94 -0.67
C THR A 264 -2.30 15.59 -1.92
N PRO A 265 -2.78 14.35 -2.08
CA PRO A 265 -3.65 13.99 -3.20
C PRO A 265 -4.92 14.87 -3.25
N ASP A 266 -5.50 15.20 -2.09
CA ASP A 266 -6.65 16.10 -2.01
C ASP A 266 -6.33 17.52 -2.48
N GLN A 267 -5.15 18.05 -2.16
CA GLN A 267 -4.71 19.36 -2.64
C GLN A 267 -4.54 19.38 -4.16
N VAL A 268 -4.01 18.29 -4.74
CA VAL A 268 -3.91 18.13 -6.19
C VAL A 268 -5.31 18.12 -6.82
N LEU A 269 -6.24 17.32 -6.29
CA LEU A 269 -7.62 17.32 -6.80
C LEU A 269 -8.27 18.70 -6.71
N GLN A 270 -8.03 19.44 -5.62
CA GLN A 270 -8.57 20.77 -5.42
C GLN A 270 -8.00 21.80 -6.40
N GLN A 271 -6.71 21.71 -6.76
CA GLN A 271 -6.08 22.57 -7.78
C GLN A 271 -6.67 22.33 -9.16
N HIS A 272 -7.14 21.12 -9.43
CA HIS A 272 -7.71 20.71 -10.72
C HIS A 272 -9.25 20.55 -10.67
N GLU A 273 -9.89 21.08 -9.63
CA GLU A 273 -11.33 20.85 -9.35
C GLU A 273 -12.23 21.21 -10.54
N THR A 274 -11.95 22.34 -11.21
CA THR A 274 -12.75 22.84 -12.34
C THR A 274 -12.67 21.96 -13.59
N VAL A 275 -11.63 21.13 -13.70
CA VAL A 275 -11.47 20.17 -14.79
C VAL A 275 -12.07 18.82 -14.37
N ILE A 276 -11.73 18.36 -13.17
CA ILE A 276 -12.12 17.03 -12.66
C ILE A 276 -13.63 16.95 -12.42
N GLY A 277 -14.21 17.98 -11.78
CA GLY A 277 -15.61 18.00 -11.37
C GLY A 277 -16.58 17.72 -12.51
N PRO A 278 -16.63 18.60 -13.54
CA PRO A 278 -17.51 18.40 -14.68
C PRO A 278 -17.25 17.11 -15.46
N ARG A 279 -15.96 16.74 -15.65
CA ARG A 279 -15.58 15.57 -16.45
C ARG A 279 -16.01 14.26 -15.83
N LEU A 280 -15.89 14.11 -14.51
CA LEU A 280 -16.14 12.84 -13.84
C LEU A 280 -17.53 12.74 -13.23
N PHE A 281 -18.14 13.86 -12.83
CA PHE A 281 -19.44 13.87 -12.16
C PHE A 281 -20.56 14.52 -12.98
N GLY A 282 -20.21 15.13 -14.11
CA GLY A 282 -21.13 15.91 -14.93
C GLY A 282 -21.32 17.35 -14.43
N GLU A 283 -21.57 18.25 -15.36
CA GLU A 283 -21.77 19.69 -15.11
C GLU A 283 -22.82 19.99 -14.05
N GLN A 284 -23.94 19.28 -14.06
CA GLN A 284 -25.04 19.50 -13.13
C GLN A 284 -24.67 19.13 -11.70
N SER A 285 -24.07 17.95 -11.50
CA SER A 285 -23.65 17.48 -10.17
C SER A 285 -22.59 18.40 -9.59
N TYR A 286 -21.63 18.80 -10.41
CA TYR A 286 -20.57 19.71 -10.01
C TYR A 286 -21.12 21.09 -9.64
N ARG A 287 -22.05 21.65 -10.42
CA ARG A 287 -22.72 22.91 -10.07
C ARG A 287 -23.47 22.83 -8.74
N GLY A 288 -24.22 21.75 -8.53
CA GLY A 288 -24.93 21.53 -7.26
C GLY A 288 -23.99 21.45 -6.05
N MET A 289 -22.82 20.84 -6.22
CA MET A 289 -21.76 20.83 -5.20
C MET A 289 -21.25 22.25 -4.89
N LEU A 290 -21.03 23.09 -5.91
CA LEU A 290 -20.59 24.48 -5.73
C LEU A 290 -21.65 25.35 -5.05
N GLU A 291 -22.93 25.19 -5.43
CA GLU A 291 -24.05 25.88 -4.78
C GLU A 291 -24.15 25.50 -3.30
N HIS A 292 -24.03 24.20 -2.99
CA HIS A 292 -23.99 23.74 -1.60
C HIS A 292 -22.80 24.31 -0.83
N ARG A 293 -21.62 24.44 -1.47
CA ARG A 293 -20.45 25.08 -0.86
C ARG A 293 -20.72 26.53 -0.50
N ALA A 294 -21.37 27.29 -1.39
CA ALA A 294 -21.69 28.70 -1.16
C ALA A 294 -22.60 28.86 0.06
N LEU A 295 -23.64 28.03 0.17
CA LEU A 295 -24.57 28.05 1.31
C LEU A 295 -23.92 27.73 2.67
N LEU A 296 -22.81 26.98 2.68
CA LEU A 296 -22.08 26.66 3.91
C LEU A 296 -21.14 27.78 4.38
N LEU A 297 -20.88 28.77 3.53
CA LEU A 297 -20.00 29.91 3.81
C LEU A 297 -20.77 31.17 4.20
N GLU A 298 -22.09 31.16 4.08
CA GLU A 298 -23.04 32.18 4.58
C GLU A 298 -23.46 31.88 6.02
#